data_AF-A0A9D4QW36-F1
#
_entry.id   AF-A0A9D4QW36-F1
#
_cell.length_a   1.000
_cell.length_b   1.000
_cell.length_c   1.000
_cell.angle_alpha   90.00
_cell.angle_beta   90.00
_cell.angle_gamma   90.00
#
_symmetry.space_group_name_H-M   'P 1'
#
loop_
_entity.id
_entity.type
_entity.pdbx_description
1 polymer ?
#
loop_
_entity_poly.entity_id
_entity_poly.type
_entity_poly.pdbx_seq_one_letter_code
_entity_poly.pdbx_strand_id
1 'polypeptide(L)' 'MWANSKKHFNNAYTRWVKGEPNNFGGSENCLHLSLNWDCNDVVCWKLFNFICEKTGYNSIVSRH' A
#
# COMPACT_ATOMS: atom_id res chain seq x y z
N MET A 1 -7.63 -0.63 0.27
CA MET A 1 -7.48 -0.67 1.75
C MET A 1 -6.01 -0.93 2.07
N TRP A 2 -5.53 -0.50 3.24
CA TRP A 2 -4.21 -0.92 3.72
C TRP A 2 -4.19 -2.43 3.99
N ALA A 3 -3.21 -3.15 3.46
CA ALA A 3 -3.21 -4.61 3.44
C ALA A 3 -3.25 -5.25 4.83
N ASN A 4 -2.50 -4.68 5.80
CA ASN A 4 -2.44 -5.16 7.18
C ASN A 4 -3.67 -4.77 8.01
N SER A 5 -3.94 -3.46 8.13
CA SER A 5 -5.01 -2.95 9.01
C SER A 5 -6.43 -3.07 8.45
N LYS A 6 -6.58 -3.40 7.16
CA LYS A 6 -7.85 -3.39 6.40
C LYS A 6 -8.58 -2.05 6.43
N LYS A 7 -7.96 -0.98 6.91
CA LYS A 7 -8.56 0.36 6.92
C LYS A 7 -8.74 0.86 5.48
N HIS A 8 -9.86 1.53 5.26
CA HIS A 8 -10.08 2.26 4.02
C HIS A 8 -8.97 3.29 3.81
N PHE A 9 -8.73 3.54 2.53
CA PHE A 9 -7.75 4.50 2.09
C PHE A 9 -8.16 5.91 2.51
N ASN A 10 -7.18 6.73 2.87
CA ASN A 10 -7.36 8.16 3.11
C ASN A 10 -6.21 8.90 2.40
N ASN A 11 -6.55 9.91 1.61
CA ASN A 11 -5.60 10.71 0.83
C ASN A 11 -4.53 11.42 1.69
N ALA A 12 -4.73 11.54 3.01
CA ALA A 12 -3.77 12.16 3.92
C ALA A 12 -2.40 11.42 3.98
N TYR A 13 -2.34 10.15 3.61
CA TYR A 13 -1.13 9.32 3.76
C TYR A 13 -0.47 8.95 2.43
N THR A 14 -0.94 9.51 1.32
CA THR A 14 -0.47 9.15 -0.02
C THR A 14 -0.16 10.36 -0.86
N ARG A 15 0.98 10.32 -1.52
CA ARG A 15 1.41 11.32 -2.49
C ARG A 15 1.30 10.69 -3.87
N TRP A 16 0.15 10.85 -4.51
CA TRP A 16 -0.05 10.36 -5.88
C TRP A 16 0.86 11.11 -6.86
N VAL A 17 1.43 10.38 -7.81
CA VAL A 17 2.04 11.03 -8.97
C VAL A 17 0.94 11.73 -9.77
N LYS A 18 1.28 12.82 -10.44
CA LYS A 18 0.31 13.62 -11.19
C LYS A 18 -0.43 12.76 -12.22
N GLY A 19 -1.76 12.71 -12.11
CA GLY A 19 -2.62 11.93 -12.99
C GLY A 19 -3.17 10.65 -12.35
N GLU A 20 -2.64 10.24 -11.20
CA GLU A 20 -3.05 9.01 -10.52
C GLU A 20 -3.99 9.26 -9.32
N PRO A 21 -4.81 8.25 -8.93
CA PRO A 21 -4.96 6.96 -9.61
C PRO A 21 -5.82 7.07 -10.88
N ASN A 22 -5.37 6.44 -11.98
CA ASN A 22 -6.01 6.56 -13.30
C ASN A 22 -6.76 5.29 -13.75
N ASN A 23 -6.55 4.16 -13.07
CA ASN A 23 -7.10 2.86 -13.39
C ASN A 23 -6.87 2.44 -14.85
N PHE A 24 -5.62 2.42 -15.32
CA PHE A 24 -5.29 2.21 -16.73
C PHE A 24 -5.82 0.85 -17.22
N GLY A 25 -6.58 0.87 -18.31
CA GLY A 25 -7.22 -0.34 -18.85
C GLY A 25 -8.26 -0.97 -17.92
N GLY A 26 -8.70 -0.27 -16.87
CA GLY A 26 -9.75 -0.72 -15.95
C GLY A 26 -9.31 -1.83 -14.98
N SER A 27 -8.01 -2.03 -14.76
CA SER A 27 -7.49 -3.18 -14.00
C SER A 27 -6.44 -2.85 -12.92
N GLU A 28 -6.15 -1.59 -12.65
CA GLU A 28 -5.11 -1.18 -11.71
C GLU A 28 -5.66 -1.07 -10.27
N ASN A 29 -5.68 -2.20 -9.57
CA ASN A 29 -6.33 -2.32 -8.26
C ASN A 29 -5.35 -2.47 -7.08
N CYS A 30 -4.04 -2.32 -7.32
CA CYS A 30 -3.00 -2.44 -6.31
C CYS A 30 -2.13 -1.18 -6.26
N LEU A 31 -1.59 -0.85 -5.08
CA LEU A 31 -0.74 0.33 -4.90
C LEU A 31 0.73 -0.04 -5.11
N HIS A 32 1.44 0.78 -5.87
CA HIS A 32 2.90 0.75 -6.02
C HIS A 32 3.50 2.10 -5.59
N LEU A 33 4.66 2.06 -4.94
CA LEU A 33 5.47 3.25 -4.63
C LEU A 33 6.64 3.31 -5.61
N SER A 34 6.74 4.41 -6.36
CA SER A 34 7.89 4.68 -7.21
C SER A 34 9.16 4.90 -6.39
N LEU A 35 10.32 4.92 -7.05
CA LEU A 35 11.60 5.26 -6.40
C LEU A 35 11.59 6.66 -5.77
N ASN A 36 10.72 7.56 -6.23
CA ASN A 36 10.54 8.89 -5.67
C ASN A 36 9.55 8.93 -4.50
N TRP A 37 9.06 7.78 -4.02
CA TRP A 37 8.02 7.66 -2.99
C TRP A 37 6.66 8.25 -3.37
N ASP A 38 6.36 8.29 -4.67
CA ASP A 38 5.05 8.66 -5.18
C ASP A 38 4.21 7.41 -5.44
N CYS A 39 2.90 7.51 -5.20
CA CYS A 39 1.92 6.46 -5.40
C CYS A 39 1.48 6.36 -6.86
N ASN A 40 1.32 5.13 -7.33
CA ASN A 40 0.69 4.75 -8.59
C ASN A 40 -0.23 3.55 -8.33
N ASP A 41 -1.43 3.53 -8.89
CA ASP A 41 -2.19 2.29 -9.00
C ASP A 41 -1.62 1.45 -10.13
N VAL A 42 -1.54 0.14 -9.92
CA VAL A 42 -1.00 -0.82 -10.87
C VAL A 42 -1.83 -2.08 -10.89
N VAL A 43 -1.76 -2.82 -12.00
CA VAL A 43 -2.29 -4.18 -12.08
C VAL A 43 -1.62 -5.07 -11.01
N CYS A 44 -2.42 -5.82 -10.28
CA CYS A 44 -1.96 -6.55 -9.09
C CYS A 44 -0.97 -7.69 -9.37
N TRP A 45 -0.87 -8.17 -10.60
CA TRP A 45 0.06 -9.25 -10.98
C TRP A 45 1.43 -8.75 -11.45
N LYS A 46 1.66 -7.43 -11.51
CA LYS A 46 3.01 -6.91 -11.79
C LYS A 46 3.93 -7.18 -10.60
N LEU A 47 5.16 -7.59 -10.91
CA LEU A 47 6.19 -7.88 -9.92
C LEU A 47 6.98 -6.61 -9.59
N PHE A 48 7.00 -6.25 -8.32
CA PHE A 48 7.77 -5.13 -7.76
C PHE A 48 8.43 -5.54 -6.45
N ASN A 49 9.40 -4.74 -6.00
CA ASN A 49 9.83 -4.79 -4.61
C ASN A 49 8.66 -4.37 -3.69
N PHE A 50 8.64 -4.90 -2.47
CA PHE A 50 7.54 -4.67 -1.53
C PHE A 50 8.04 -4.24 -0.15
N ILE A 51 7.16 -3.57 0.59
CA ILE A 51 7.41 -3.14 1.98
C ILE A 51 6.63 -4.08 2.90
N CYS A 52 7.32 -4.64 3.89
CA CYS A 52 6.72 -5.41 4.96
C CYS A 52 6.39 -4.51 6.15
N GLU A 53 5.27 -4.79 6.80
CA GLU A 53 4.93 -4.23 8.10
C GLU A 53 4.92 -5.36 9.13
N LYS A 54 5.57 -5.15 10.27
CA LYS A 54 5.47 -6.02 11.45
C LYS A 54 4.95 -5.18 12.60
N THR A 55 3.87 -5.63 13.23
CA THR A 55 3.41 -5.00 14.47
C THR A 55 4.48 -5.19 15.54
N GLY A 56 4.83 -4.11 16.23
CA GLY A 56 5.77 -4.18 17.35
C GLY A 56 5.26 -5.18 18.39
N TYR A 57 6.14 -6.04 18.90
CA TYR A 57 5.82 -6.83 20.08
C TYR A 57 5.58 -5.86 21.22
N ASN A 58 4.32 -5.67 21.61
CA ASN A 58 4.05 -5.30 22.99
C ASN A 58 4.55 -6.49 23.82
N SER A 59 5.78 -6.40 24.30
CA SER A 59 6.29 -7.22 25.38
C SER A 59 5.39 -6.99 26.59
N ILE A 60 4.32 -7.79 26.69
CA ILE A 60 3.70 -8.45 27.85
C ILE A 60 2.45 -9.16 27.25
N VAL A 61 2.64 -10.37 26.75
CA VAL A 61 1.60 -11.40 26.84
C VAL A 61 2.31 -12.60 27.43
N SER A 62 2.24 -12.71 28.76
CA SER A 62 2.50 -13.99 29.44
C SER A 62 1.51 -14.98 28.86
N ARG A 63 1.95 -15.77 27.87
CA ARG A 63 1.24 -16.99 27.51
C ARG A 63 1.32 -17.89 28.73
N HIS A 64 0.19 -18.04 29.42
CA HIS A 64 -0.04 -19.22 30.27
C HIS A 64 -0.09 -20.45 29.37
#